data_AF-A0A1G1BNX7-F1
#
_entry.id   AF-A0A1G1BNX7-F1
#
_cell.length_a   1.000
_cell.length_b   1.000
_cell.length_c   1.000
_cell.angle_alpha   90.00
_cell.angle_beta   90.00
_cell.angle_gamma   90.00
#
_symmetry.space_group_name_H-M   'P 1'
#
loop_
_entity.id
_entity.type
_entity.pdbx_description
1 polymer ?
#
loop_
_entity_poly.entity_id
_entity_poly.type
_entity_poly.pdbx_seq_one_letter_code
_entity_poly.pdbx_strand_id
1 'polypeptide(L)'
;MQSAPRRPFTGTYTSINCTFQGLTPAPLLLSHCRTTAEKTDLLTGGPIVLVPAVPNDWAGRFRLRARGGFVVNVQFQRNRRPVEVRIESERGQTLVIANPFAECQVTKDGKPLLTSQDATLSIPTRPGDVLEFAGTGTRAPGPAPR
;
A
#
# COMPACT_ATOMS: atom_id res chain seq x y z
N MET A 1 -33.97 0.90 33.79
CA MET A 1 -32.49 0.90 33.74
C MET A 1 -32.08 1.36 32.34
N GLN A 2 -32.22 2.65 32.06
CA GLN A 2 -31.17 3.68 32.10
C GLN A 2 -30.03 3.44 31.10
N SER A 3 -30.25 4.04 29.93
CA SER A 3 -29.33 4.30 28.83
C SER A 3 -28.23 5.27 29.27
N ALA A 4 -26.97 4.90 29.03
CA ALA A 4 -25.81 5.73 29.33
C ALA A 4 -25.65 6.88 28.29
N PRO A 5 -25.40 8.13 28.72
CA PRO A 5 -25.23 9.25 27.80
C PRO A 5 -23.82 9.28 27.16
N ARG A 6 -23.80 9.50 25.84
CA ARG A 6 -22.60 9.75 25.03
C ARG A 6 -21.97 11.08 25.45
N ARG A 7 -20.70 11.05 25.89
CA ARG A 7 -19.92 12.28 26.14
C ARG A 7 -19.31 12.78 24.82
N PRO A 8 -19.41 14.08 24.51
CA PRO A 8 -18.65 14.69 23.41
C PRO A 8 -17.18 14.77 23.79
N PHE A 9 -16.30 14.32 22.89
CA PHE A 9 -14.86 14.41 23.04
C PHE A 9 -14.42 15.79 22.51
N THR A 10 -14.23 16.74 23.41
CA THR A 10 -13.69 18.08 23.09
C THR A 10 -12.17 18.01 23.21
N GLY A 11 -11.47 17.74 22.10
CA GLY A 11 -10.01 17.81 22.02
C GLY A 11 -9.58 19.23 21.64
N THR A 12 -9.06 19.99 22.60
CA THR A 12 -8.44 21.29 22.38
C THR A 12 -7.07 21.13 21.70
N TYR A 13 -6.88 21.86 20.60
CA TYR A 13 -5.63 21.94 19.83
C TYR A 13 -4.64 22.86 20.56
N THR A 14 -3.61 22.30 21.19
CA THR A 14 -2.52 23.08 21.77
C THR A 14 -1.44 23.29 20.71
N SER A 15 -1.40 24.48 20.12
CA SER A 15 -0.26 24.95 19.32
C SER A 15 0.95 25.12 20.24
N ILE A 16 2.02 24.35 20.01
CA ILE A 16 3.30 24.55 20.69
C ILE A 16 4.06 25.63 19.93
N ASN A 17 4.05 26.85 20.47
CA ASN A 17 4.96 27.91 20.07
C ASN A 17 6.34 27.60 20.67
N CYS A 18 7.27 27.12 19.84
CA CYS A 18 8.69 27.04 20.21
C CYS A 18 9.38 28.37 19.91
N THR A 19 9.65 29.14 20.94
CA THR A 19 10.52 30.33 20.91
C THR A 19 11.99 29.88 20.90
N PHE A 20 12.73 30.27 19.86
CA PHE A 20 14.15 29.98 19.69
C PHE A 20 14.98 31.11 20.31
N GLN A 21 15.61 30.86 21.46
CA GLN A 21 16.70 31.69 21.98
C GLN A 21 18.02 31.01 21.64
N GLY A 22 18.82 31.67 20.80
CA GLY A 22 20.10 31.15 20.32
C GLY A 22 21.23 31.24 21.35
N LEU A 23 22.27 30.43 21.13
CA LEU A 23 23.65 30.88 20.81
C LEU A 23 24.62 29.67 20.72
N THR A 24 25.60 29.83 19.81
CA THR A 24 26.89 29.10 19.61
C THR A 24 26.96 27.94 18.58
N PRO A 25 28.10 27.82 17.85
CA PRO A 25 28.12 27.41 16.45
C PRO A 25 28.49 25.94 16.18
N ALA A 26 27.82 25.41 15.16
CA ALA A 26 28.12 24.28 14.29
C ALA A 26 29.30 23.33 14.62
N PRO A 27 29.03 22.03 14.77
CA PRO A 27 29.73 21.02 14.02
C PRO A 27 29.05 20.86 12.65
N LEU A 28 29.82 21.01 11.58
CA LEU A 28 29.41 20.69 10.22
C LEU A 28 28.90 19.24 10.18
N LEU A 29 27.59 19.06 10.19
CA LEU A 29 26.96 17.82 9.76
C LEU A 29 27.25 17.70 8.26
N LEU A 30 28.36 17.04 7.92
CA LEU A 30 28.50 16.39 6.63
C LEU A 30 27.40 15.33 6.55
N SER A 31 26.23 15.78 6.09
CA SER A 31 25.27 14.93 5.45
C SER A 31 26.00 14.28 4.30
N HIS A 32 26.44 13.04 4.50
CA HIS A 32 26.68 12.15 3.39
C HIS A 32 25.32 12.00 2.70
N CYS A 33 25.07 12.88 1.73
CA CYS A 33 24.10 12.66 0.68
C CYS A 33 24.55 11.34 0.05
N ARG A 34 23.98 10.23 0.52
CA ARG A 34 24.10 8.95 -0.15
C ARG A 34 23.38 9.11 -1.48
N THR A 35 24.15 9.52 -2.49
CA THR A 35 24.09 9.02 -3.87
C THR A 35 23.63 7.56 -3.79
N THR A 36 22.52 7.12 -4.37
CA THR A 36 21.71 7.59 -5.49
C THR A 36 20.25 7.34 -5.13
N ALA A 37 19.45 8.39 -4.93
CA ALA A 37 18.02 8.24 -5.10
C ALA A 37 17.80 8.14 -6.62
N GLU A 38 17.76 6.92 -7.14
CA GLU A 38 17.10 6.70 -8.42
C GLU A 38 15.77 7.44 -8.36
N LYS A 39 15.54 8.27 -9.37
CA LYS A 39 14.40 9.16 -9.56
C LYS A 39 13.10 8.37 -9.45
N THR A 40 12.71 8.05 -8.23
CA THR A 40 11.42 7.47 -7.91
C THR A 40 10.51 8.66 -7.99
N ASP A 41 9.94 8.83 -9.18
CA ASP A 41 8.90 9.82 -9.43
C ASP A 41 7.92 9.78 -8.25
N LEU A 42 7.89 10.86 -7.48
CA LEU A 42 7.17 10.95 -6.20
C LEU A 42 5.67 10.66 -6.39
N LEU A 43 5.19 10.77 -7.64
CA LEU A 43 3.83 10.51 -8.06
C LEU A 43 3.55 9.02 -8.32
N THR A 44 4.57 8.23 -8.63
CA THR A 44 4.44 6.79 -8.93
C THR A 44 4.27 5.98 -7.64
N GLY A 45 4.90 6.40 -6.54
CA GLY A 45 4.83 5.71 -5.25
C GLY A 45 5.46 4.31 -5.29
N GLY A 46 5.68 3.71 -4.11
CA GLY A 46 6.15 2.32 -4.02
C GLY A 46 5.09 1.31 -4.49
N PRO A 47 5.42 0.00 -4.48
CA PRO A 47 4.48 -1.05 -4.85
C PRO A 47 3.20 -0.95 -4.01
N ILE A 48 2.06 -1.23 -4.65
CA ILE A 48 0.80 -1.41 -3.93
C ILE A 48 0.95 -2.65 -3.05
N VAL A 49 0.81 -2.48 -1.74
CA VAL A 49 0.82 -3.59 -0.77
C VAL A 49 -0.61 -3.87 -0.34
N LEU A 50 -1.06 -5.11 -0.49
CA LEU A 50 -2.40 -5.53 -0.09
C LEU A 50 -2.43 -5.89 1.39
N VAL A 51 -3.47 -5.46 2.10
CA VAL A 51 -3.76 -5.85 3.49
C VAL A 51 -2.55 -5.71 4.46
N PRO A 52 -1.80 -4.58 4.46
CA PRO A 52 -0.51 -4.51 5.14
C PRO A 52 -0.60 -4.61 6.67
N ALA A 53 -1.65 -4.04 7.27
CA ALA A 53 -1.74 -3.81 8.72
C ALA A 53 -3.11 -4.17 9.31
N VAL A 54 -3.74 -5.23 8.81
CA VAL A 54 -5.03 -5.71 9.33
C VAL A 54 -4.81 -6.76 10.42
N PRO A 55 -5.55 -6.75 11.55
CA PRO A 55 -5.48 -7.82 12.55
C PRO A 55 -5.72 -9.21 11.96
N ASN A 56 -5.08 -10.24 12.51
CA ASN A 56 -5.10 -11.59 11.93
C ASN A 56 -6.47 -12.27 12.04
N ASP A 57 -7.33 -11.83 12.96
CA ASP A 57 -8.67 -12.35 13.19
C ASP A 57 -9.74 -11.70 12.29
N TRP A 58 -9.36 -10.65 11.53
CA TRP A 58 -10.29 -9.92 10.66
C TRP A 58 -10.42 -10.58 9.28
N ALA A 59 -11.61 -10.42 8.71
CA ALA A 59 -11.93 -10.74 7.32
C ALA A 59 -12.83 -9.63 6.77
N GLY A 60 -12.81 -9.40 5.46
CA GLY A 60 -13.64 -8.36 4.87
C GLY A 60 -13.34 -8.09 3.41
N ARG A 61 -13.91 -7.01 2.92
CA ARG A 61 -13.67 -6.48 1.57
C ARG A 61 -13.52 -4.98 1.60
N PHE A 62 -12.70 -4.43 0.71
CA PHE A 62 -12.59 -2.99 0.52
C PHE A 62 -12.41 -2.63 -0.96
N ARG A 63 -12.75 -1.38 -1.29
CA ARG A 63 -12.46 -0.75 -2.58
C ARG A 63 -11.82 0.62 -2.32
N LEU A 64 -10.56 0.78 -2.68
CA LEU A 64 -9.77 1.99 -2.39
C LEU A 64 -9.01 2.45 -3.64
N ARG A 65 -8.75 3.76 -3.73
CA ARG A 65 -7.86 4.33 -4.75
C ARG A 65 -6.41 4.30 -4.26
N ALA A 66 -5.51 3.86 -5.13
CA ALA A 66 -4.07 3.86 -4.92
C ALA A 66 -3.38 4.89 -5.83
N ARG A 67 -2.12 5.22 -5.49
CA ARG A 67 -1.25 6.08 -6.32
C ARG A 67 -1.05 5.47 -7.71
N GLY A 68 -0.79 6.30 -8.71
CA GLY A 68 -0.74 5.86 -10.11
C GLY A 68 -2.11 5.79 -10.81
N GLY A 69 -3.21 6.05 -10.09
CA GLY A 69 -4.56 6.04 -10.68
C GLY A 69 -5.11 4.62 -10.82
N PHE A 70 -5.00 3.84 -9.75
CA PHE A 70 -5.56 2.48 -9.70
C PHE A 70 -6.70 2.43 -8.67
N VAL A 71 -7.76 1.71 -9.01
CA VAL A 71 -8.81 1.34 -8.05
C VAL A 71 -8.62 -0.13 -7.69
N VAL A 72 -8.33 -0.38 -6.42
CA VAL A 72 -8.04 -1.72 -5.89
C VAL A 72 -9.25 -2.21 -5.13
N ASN A 73 -9.81 -3.34 -5.57
CA ASN A 73 -10.85 -4.09 -4.89
C ASN A 73 -10.25 -5.39 -4.36
N VAL A 74 -10.37 -5.62 -3.06
CA VAL A 74 -9.83 -6.80 -2.40
C VAL A 74 -10.88 -7.41 -1.49
N GLN A 75 -11.02 -8.72 -1.56
CA GLN A 75 -11.59 -9.52 -0.50
C GLN A 75 -10.49 -10.32 0.18
N PHE A 76 -10.49 -10.33 1.51
CA PHE A 76 -9.51 -11.06 2.31
C PHE A 76 -10.17 -11.79 3.48
N GLN A 77 -9.52 -12.87 3.91
CA GLN A 77 -9.89 -13.68 5.06
C GLN A 77 -8.94 -13.43 6.23
N ARG A 78 -9.18 -14.15 7.33
CA ARG A 78 -8.26 -14.22 8.47
C ARG A 78 -6.82 -14.48 8.02
N ASN A 79 -5.88 -14.05 8.85
CA ASN A 79 -4.43 -14.08 8.59
C ASN A 79 -4.03 -13.23 7.38
N ARG A 80 -4.78 -12.16 7.09
CA ARG A 80 -4.51 -11.20 6.00
C ARG A 80 -4.44 -11.85 4.62
N ARG A 81 -5.16 -12.95 4.40
CA ARG A 81 -5.09 -13.74 3.17
C ARG A 81 -6.03 -13.14 2.10
N PRO A 82 -5.51 -12.54 1.01
CA PRO A 82 -6.36 -12.14 -0.10
C PRO A 82 -6.94 -13.36 -0.80
N VAL A 83 -8.22 -13.31 -1.14
CA VAL A 83 -8.93 -14.37 -1.87
C VAL A 83 -9.47 -13.89 -3.22
N GLU A 84 -9.75 -12.60 -3.32
CA GLU A 84 -10.12 -11.93 -4.57
C GLU A 84 -9.37 -10.61 -4.63
N VAL A 85 -8.70 -10.35 -5.75
CA VAL A 85 -7.98 -9.10 -5.99
C VAL A 85 -8.28 -8.67 -7.41
N ARG A 86 -8.92 -7.50 -7.55
CA ARG A 86 -9.26 -6.89 -8.83
C ARG A 86 -8.79 -5.44 -8.85
N ILE A 87 -8.01 -5.08 -9.86
CA ILE A 87 -7.40 -3.76 -9.99
C ILE A 87 -7.80 -3.14 -11.32
N GLU A 88 -8.42 -1.97 -11.25
CA GLU A 88 -8.81 -1.18 -12.41
C GLU A 88 -7.77 -0.07 -12.62
N SER A 89 -7.28 0.10 -13.84
CA SER A 89 -6.39 1.22 -14.21
C SER A 89 -7.21 2.39 -14.73
N GLU A 90 -7.26 3.50 -14.00
CA GLU A 90 -7.94 4.73 -14.44
C GLU A 90 -7.05 5.57 -15.37
N ARG A 91 -5.72 5.41 -15.31
CA ARG A 91 -4.75 6.30 -16.00
C ARG A 91 -3.76 5.58 -16.93
N GLY A 92 -3.73 4.25 -16.97
CA GLY A 92 -2.79 3.50 -17.81
C GLY A 92 -1.33 3.58 -17.38
N GLN A 93 -1.07 3.77 -16.09
CA GLN A 93 0.29 3.72 -15.55
C GLN A 93 0.77 2.27 -15.45
N THR A 94 2.07 2.05 -15.31
CA THR A 94 2.59 0.72 -14.96
C THR A 94 2.15 0.37 -13.54
N LEU A 95 1.42 -0.74 -13.39
CA LEU A 95 1.03 -1.26 -12.09
C LEU A 95 2.23 -1.95 -11.46
N VAL A 96 2.61 -1.52 -10.26
CA VAL A 96 3.60 -2.21 -9.43
C VAL A 96 2.90 -2.68 -8.15
N ILE A 97 2.90 -3.98 -7.90
CA ILE A 97 2.20 -4.61 -6.76
C ILE A 97 3.09 -5.61 -6.05
N ALA A 98 3.07 -5.60 -4.72
CA ALA A 98 3.68 -6.65 -3.92
C ALA A 98 2.83 -7.92 -4.02
N ASN A 99 3.41 -9.00 -4.53
CA ASN A 99 2.71 -10.25 -4.78
C ASN A 99 2.29 -10.91 -3.45
N PRO A 100 0.98 -11.07 -3.19
CA PRO A 100 0.50 -11.69 -1.96
C PRO A 100 0.46 -13.24 -2.04
N PHE A 101 0.74 -13.83 -3.20
CA PHE A 101 0.63 -15.28 -3.45
C PHE A 101 2.01 -15.92 -3.60
N ALA A 102 2.10 -17.23 -3.33
CA ALA A 102 3.33 -17.98 -3.60
C ALA A 102 3.55 -18.12 -5.12
N GLU A 103 2.46 -18.40 -5.83
CA GLU A 103 2.36 -18.34 -7.28
C GLU A 103 1.12 -17.51 -7.63
N CYS A 104 1.33 -16.46 -8.42
CA CYS A 104 0.29 -15.54 -8.84
C CYS A 104 0.01 -15.71 -10.33
N GLN A 105 -1.26 -15.92 -10.66
CA GLN A 105 -1.82 -15.83 -11.99
C GLN A 105 -2.52 -14.49 -12.14
N VAL A 106 -2.16 -13.76 -13.19
CA VAL A 106 -2.79 -12.50 -13.54
C VAL A 106 -3.59 -12.69 -14.81
N THR A 107 -4.86 -12.34 -14.77
CA THR A 107 -5.72 -12.25 -15.94
C THR A 107 -6.02 -10.79 -16.25
N LYS A 108 -6.19 -10.50 -17.53
CA LYS A 108 -6.63 -9.21 -18.04
C LYS A 108 -7.87 -9.44 -18.90
N ASP A 109 -8.98 -8.83 -18.53
CA ASP A 109 -10.26 -8.99 -19.24
C ASP A 109 -10.64 -10.48 -19.44
N GLY A 110 -10.41 -11.29 -18.40
CA GLY A 110 -10.66 -12.74 -18.40
C GLY A 110 -9.63 -13.59 -19.15
N LYS A 111 -8.61 -13.00 -19.77
CA LYS A 111 -7.54 -13.72 -20.49
C LYS A 111 -6.28 -13.83 -19.64
N PRO A 112 -5.59 -14.98 -19.61
CA PRO A 112 -4.32 -15.10 -18.89
C PRO A 112 -3.28 -14.16 -19.49
N LEU A 113 -2.65 -13.36 -18.63
CA LEU A 113 -1.61 -12.41 -19.01
C LEU A 113 -0.22 -12.90 -18.58
N LEU A 114 -0.12 -13.39 -17.34
CA LEU A 114 1.16 -13.74 -16.70
C LEU A 114 0.92 -14.74 -15.57
N THR A 115 1.87 -15.65 -15.37
CA THR A 115 2.04 -16.40 -14.13
C THR A 115 3.44 -16.12 -13.57
N SER A 116 3.54 -15.75 -12.30
CA SER A 116 4.83 -15.43 -11.66
C SER A 116 4.84 -15.74 -10.16
N GLN A 117 6.04 -16.03 -9.64
CA GLN A 117 6.34 -16.26 -8.22
C GLN A 117 7.16 -15.09 -7.61
N ASP A 118 7.39 -14.04 -8.41
CA ASP A 118 8.19 -12.88 -8.02
C ASP A 118 7.56 -12.15 -6.84
N ALA A 119 8.39 -11.53 -6.01
CA ALA A 119 7.94 -10.77 -4.84
C ALA A 119 7.12 -9.53 -5.22
N THR A 120 7.38 -8.97 -6.39
CA THR A 120 6.76 -7.76 -6.92
C THR A 120 6.45 -8.00 -8.39
N LEU A 121 5.26 -7.64 -8.82
CA LEU A 121 4.84 -7.70 -10.21
C LEU A 121 4.80 -6.29 -10.80
N SER A 122 5.32 -6.13 -12.01
CA SER A 122 5.27 -4.89 -12.77
C SER A 122 4.56 -5.14 -14.10
N ILE A 123 3.41 -4.52 -14.29
CA ILE A 123 2.50 -4.82 -15.41
C ILE A 123 2.14 -3.52 -16.13
N PRO A 124 2.47 -3.36 -17.42
CA PRO A 124 2.04 -2.20 -18.19
C PRO A 124 0.52 -2.26 -18.37
N THR A 125 -0.18 -1.14 -18.11
CA THR A 125 -1.64 -1.07 -18.25
C THR A 125 -2.06 0.05 -19.21
N ARG A 126 -3.31 0.01 -19.64
CA ARG A 126 -4.00 1.09 -20.36
C ARG A 126 -5.18 1.58 -19.52
N PRO A 127 -5.65 2.82 -19.72
CA PRO A 127 -6.87 3.28 -19.06
C PRO A 127 -8.04 2.35 -19.40
N GLY A 128 -8.77 1.92 -18.38
CA GLY A 128 -9.87 0.96 -18.49
C GLY A 128 -9.47 -0.50 -18.32
N ASP A 129 -8.17 -0.84 -18.30
CA ASP A 129 -7.73 -2.22 -18.05
C ASP A 129 -8.22 -2.71 -16.69
N VAL A 130 -8.71 -3.95 -16.67
CA VAL A 130 -9.08 -4.67 -15.45
C VAL A 130 -8.17 -5.88 -15.30
N LEU A 131 -7.39 -5.89 -14.23
CA LEU A 131 -6.50 -6.97 -13.87
C LEU A 131 -7.06 -7.73 -12.68
N GLU A 132 -7.14 -9.06 -12.79
CA GLU A 132 -7.53 -9.93 -11.69
C GLU A 132 -6.34 -10.81 -11.30
N PHE A 133 -6.13 -10.94 -9.99
CA PHE A 133 -5.03 -11.70 -9.44
C PHE A 133 -5.60 -12.87 -8.65
N ALA A 134 -5.22 -14.07 -9.06
CA ALA A 134 -5.49 -15.30 -8.35
C ALA A 134 -4.16 -15.98 -8.02
N GLY A 135 -4.12 -16.81 -7.00
CA GLY A 135 -2.89 -17.52 -6.70
C GLY A 135 -3.05 -18.62 -5.68
N THR A 136 -2.03 -19.46 -5.60
CA THR A 136 -1.96 -20.55 -4.64
C THR A 136 -1.20 -20.09 -3.39
N GLY A 137 -1.72 -20.49 -2.22
CA GLY A 137 -1.14 -20.13 -0.93
C GLY A 137 -1.20 -18.63 -0.61
N THR A 138 -0.54 -18.24 0.47
CA THR A 138 -0.31 -16.83 0.82
C THR A 138 1.18 -16.68 1.02
N ARG A 139 1.76 -15.69 0.36
CA ARG A 139 3.17 -15.34 0.57
C ARG A 139 3.29 -14.80 1.98
N ALA A 140 4.16 -15.40 2.79
CA ALA A 140 4.48 -14.83 4.08
C ALA A 140 4.98 -13.39 3.88
N PRO A 141 4.57 -12.42 4.71
CA PRO A 141 5.14 -11.09 4.64
C PRO A 141 6.66 -11.22 4.79
N GLY A 142 7.40 -10.67 3.83
CA GLY A 142 8.86 -10.61 3.92
C GLY A 142 9.28 -9.93 5.24
N PRO A 143 10.48 -10.23 5.77
CA PRO A 143 10.94 -9.60 7.00
C PRO A 143 10.87 -8.08 6.86
N ALA A 144 10.27 -7.41 7.85
CA ALA A 144 10.24 -5.96 7.90
C ALA A 144 11.68 -5.42 7.77
N PRO A 145 11.91 -4.35 6.99
CA PRO A 145 13.22 -3.72 6.96
C PRO A 145 13.60 -3.33 8.40
N ARG A 146 14.77 -3.80 8.84
CA ARG A 146 15.34 -3.49 10.17
C ARG A 146 15.83 -2.05 10.23
#